data_AF-A0A951EH28-F1
#
_entry.id   AF-A0A951EH28-F1
#
_cell.length_a   1.000
_cell.length_b   1.000
_cell.length_c   1.000
_cell.angle_alpha   90.00
_cell.angle_beta   90.00
_cell.angle_gamma   90.00
#
_symmetry.space_group_name_H-M   'P 1'
#
loop_
_entity.id
_entity.type
_entity.pdbx_description
1 polymer ?
#
loop_
_entity_poly.entity_id
_entity_poly.type
_entity_poly.pdbx_seq_one_letter_code
_entity_poly.pdbx_strand_id
1 'polypeptide(L)'
;MNFRLDPSLVVPWLLTLVTVGVGIWQFSQQQQEAHRQPFLQQQLDLCFQASDAAARLATETDPAEWEKARKTFWRLYWGTLSIVEDRGVEEAMVEFGKLVPDAPVAAPTLPMKSLAQPSFQLAHAARDLILASWRVDLSPLERLPQ
;
A
#
# COMPACT_ATOMS: atom_id res chain seq x y z
N MET A 1 -3.13 2.11 66.07
CA MET A 1 -3.74 3.33 65.49
C MET A 1 -4.44 2.91 64.21
N ASN A 2 -5.77 2.68 64.25
CA ASN A 2 -6.52 2.17 63.10
C ASN A 2 -6.86 3.32 62.16
N PHE A 3 -6.12 3.45 61.05
CA PHE A 3 -6.38 4.45 60.02
C PHE A 3 -7.62 4.00 59.23
N ARG A 4 -8.81 4.45 59.62
CA ARG A 4 -10.02 4.28 58.80
C ARG A 4 -9.97 5.31 57.68
N LEU A 5 -9.65 4.85 56.48
CA LEU A 5 -9.76 5.68 55.28
C LEU A 5 -11.23 6.02 55.04
N ASP A 6 -11.57 7.30 55.01
CA ASP A 6 -12.90 7.77 54.63
C ASP A 6 -13.09 7.54 53.12
N PRO A 7 -14.08 6.73 52.71
CA PRO A 7 -14.35 6.47 51.29
C PRO A 7 -14.58 7.75 50.48
N SER A 8 -15.14 8.80 51.09
CA SER A 8 -15.40 10.08 50.41
C SER A 8 -14.11 10.81 50.00
N LEU A 9 -12.99 10.55 50.69
CA LEU A 9 -11.69 11.11 50.37
C LEU A 9 -10.91 10.26 49.37
N VAL A 10 -11.04 8.92 49.39
CA VAL A 10 -10.21 8.01 48.56
C VAL A 10 -10.79 7.81 47.16
N VAL A 11 -12.12 7.77 47.02
CA VAL A 11 -12.79 7.49 45.74
C VAL A 11 -12.45 8.50 44.63
N PRO A 12 -12.44 9.83 44.87
CA PRO A 12 -12.08 10.80 43.83
C PRO A 12 -10.66 10.61 43.29
N TRP A 13 -9.69 10.36 44.16
CA TRP A 13 -8.30 10.13 43.76
C TRP A 13 -8.13 8.87 42.93
N LEU A 14 -8.82 7.77 43.29
CA LEU A 14 -8.82 6.55 42.48
C LEU A 14 -9.42 6.79 41.09
N LEU A 15 -10.54 7.52 41.01
CA LEU A 15 -11.16 7.85 39.72
C LEU A 15 -10.23 8.70 38.85
N THR A 16 -9.55 9.69 39.44
CA THR A 16 -8.56 10.50 38.72
C THR A 16 -7.41 9.63 38.20
N LEU A 17 -6.85 8.76 39.04
CA LEU A 17 -5.75 7.87 38.63
C LEU A 17 -6.15 6.91 37.51
N VAL A 18 -7.35 6.33 37.58
CA VAL A 18 -7.89 5.48 36.51
C VAL A 18 -8.05 6.27 35.22
N THR A 19 -8.63 7.48 35.29
CA THR A 19 -8.85 8.33 34.11
C THR A 19 -7.54 8.72 33.44
N VAL A 20 -6.55 9.13 34.23
CA VAL A 20 -5.20 9.45 33.73
C VAL A 20 -4.54 8.23 33.10
N GLY A 21 -4.66 7.05 33.74
CA GLY A 21 -4.14 5.79 33.21
C GLY A 21 -4.75 5.43 31.86
N VAL A 22 -6.08 5.52 31.73
CA VAL A 22 -6.80 5.29 30.46
C VAL A 22 -6.37 6.30 29.40
N GLY A 23 -6.23 7.58 29.76
CA GLY A 23 -5.79 8.62 28.85
C GLY A 23 -4.38 8.39 28.29
N ILE A 24 -3.43 8.00 29.13
CA ILE A 24 -2.05 7.66 28.70
C ILE A 24 -2.06 6.45 27.76
N TRP A 25 -2.84 5.42 28.09
CA TRP A 25 -2.94 4.22 27.25
C TRP A 25 -3.55 4.54 25.88
N GLN A 26 -4.66 5.29 25.83
CA GLN A 26 -5.31 5.72 24.59
C GLN A 26 -4.37 6.61 23.74
N PHE A 27 -3.70 7.57 24.37
CA PHE A 27 -2.76 8.45 23.68
C PHE A 27 -1.58 7.68 23.07
N SER A 28 -1.06 6.68 23.79
CA SER A 28 0.01 5.82 23.27
C SER A 28 -0.43 5.00 22.06
N GLN A 29 -1.66 4.47 22.05
CA GLN A 29 -2.20 3.73 20.90
C GLN A 29 -2.35 4.67 19.69
N GLN A 30 -2.94 5.85 19.91
CA GLN A 30 -3.19 6.82 18.84
C GLN A 30 -1.89 7.36 18.21
N GLN A 31 -0.84 7.57 19.01
CA GLN A 31 0.49 7.96 18.51
C GLN A 31 1.06 6.90 17.56
N GLN A 32 1.01 5.62 17.93
CA GLN A 32 1.60 4.55 17.11
C GLN A 32 0.91 4.42 15.75
N GLU A 33 -0.39 4.61 15.69
CA GLU A 33 -1.15 4.63 14.44
C GLU A 33 -0.83 5.86 13.59
N ALA A 34 -0.76 7.05 14.22
CA ALA A 34 -0.44 8.30 13.55
C ALA A 34 0.95 8.31 12.91
N HIS A 35 1.96 7.67 13.52
CA HIS A 35 3.31 7.56 12.94
C HIS A 35 3.38 6.64 11.72
N ARG A 36 2.48 5.65 11.62
CA ARG A 36 2.43 4.71 10.49
C ARG A 36 1.66 5.25 9.30
N GLN A 37 0.66 6.10 9.57
CA GLN A 37 -0.26 6.61 8.55
C GLN A 37 0.45 7.25 7.34
N PRO A 38 1.50 8.10 7.48
CA PRO A 38 2.19 8.68 6.32
C PRO A 38 2.84 7.62 5.43
N PHE A 39 3.46 6.59 6.03
CA PHE A 39 4.08 5.50 5.29
C PHE A 39 3.03 4.67 4.54
N LEU A 40 1.95 4.27 5.22
CA LEU A 40 0.86 3.51 4.63
C LEU A 40 0.18 4.27 3.48
N GLN A 41 0.04 5.59 3.62
CA GLN A 41 -0.53 6.43 2.57
C GLN A 41 0.38 6.50 1.33
N GLN A 42 1.70 6.61 1.52
CA GLN A 42 2.66 6.55 0.41
C GLN A 42 2.67 5.18 -0.25
N GLN A 43 2.59 4.10 0.54
CA GLN A 43 2.47 2.74 0.02
C GLN A 43 1.23 2.59 -0.86
N LEU A 44 0.07 3.06 -0.38
CA LEU A 44 -1.18 3.02 -1.13
C LEU A 44 -1.08 3.79 -2.45
N ASP A 45 -0.59 5.03 -2.40
CA ASP A 45 -0.47 5.90 -3.57
C ASP A 45 0.49 5.32 -4.62
N LEU A 46 1.67 4.86 -4.21
CA LEU A 46 2.66 4.29 -5.11
C LEU A 46 2.20 2.96 -5.72
N CYS A 47 1.51 2.12 -4.96
CA CYS A 47 0.88 0.90 -5.48
C CYS A 47 -0.16 1.21 -6.56
N PHE A 48 -1.01 2.24 -6.36
CA PHE A 48 -1.97 2.67 -7.37
C PHE A 48 -1.28 3.20 -8.63
N GLN A 49 -0.25 4.03 -8.47
CA GLN A 49 0.52 4.55 -9.61
C GLN A 49 1.20 3.43 -10.41
N ALA A 50 1.77 2.43 -9.74
CA ALA A 50 2.40 1.28 -10.40
C ALA A 50 1.36 0.44 -11.17
N SER A 51 0.22 0.15 -10.53
CA SER A 51 -0.89 -0.57 -11.14
C SER A 51 -1.47 0.19 -12.35
N ASP A 52 -1.64 1.51 -12.27
CA ASP A 52 -2.14 2.34 -13.38
C ASP A 52 -1.14 2.37 -14.54
N ALA A 53 0.15 2.58 -14.25
CA ALA A 53 1.19 2.58 -15.28
C ALA A 53 1.25 1.24 -16.03
N ALA A 54 1.15 0.11 -15.32
CA ALA A 54 1.12 -1.21 -15.92
C ALA A 54 -0.15 -1.45 -16.76
N ALA A 55 -1.32 -1.02 -16.26
CA ALA A 55 -2.58 -1.15 -16.98
C ALA A 55 -2.57 -0.33 -18.28
N ARG A 56 -2.05 0.90 -18.24
CA ARG A 56 -1.86 1.75 -19.42
C ARG A 56 -0.93 1.09 -20.43
N LEU A 57 0.21 0.56 -19.99
CA LEU A 57 1.12 -0.16 -20.88
C LEU A 57 0.46 -1.33 -21.62
N ALA A 58 -0.48 -2.03 -20.96
CA ALA A 58 -1.21 -3.15 -21.55
C ALA A 58 -2.37 -2.75 -22.48
N THR A 59 -2.97 -1.59 -22.28
CA THR A 59 -4.26 -1.23 -22.89
C THR A 59 -4.22 -0.02 -23.82
N GLU A 60 -3.22 0.85 -23.68
CA GLU A 60 -3.13 2.10 -24.43
C GLU A 60 -2.91 1.86 -25.93
N THR A 61 -3.53 2.73 -26.73
CA THR A 61 -3.43 2.70 -28.20
C THR A 61 -2.71 3.92 -28.76
N ASP A 62 -2.61 5.01 -28.00
CA ASP A 62 -1.81 6.18 -28.37
C ASP A 62 -0.33 5.96 -28.02
N PRO A 63 0.59 5.98 -29.02
CA PRO A 63 2.03 5.84 -28.77
C PRO A 63 2.61 6.86 -27.79
N ALA A 64 2.10 8.10 -27.75
CA ALA A 64 2.61 9.13 -26.87
C ALA A 64 2.23 8.87 -25.41
N GLU A 65 0.99 8.45 -25.16
CA GLU A 65 0.53 8.07 -23.81
C GLU A 65 1.16 6.76 -23.35
N TRP A 66 1.38 5.81 -24.26
CA TRP A 66 2.07 4.57 -23.96
C TRP A 66 3.53 4.82 -23.52
N GLU A 67 4.24 5.71 -24.20
CA GLU A 67 5.61 6.08 -23.81
C GLU A 67 5.66 6.81 -22.45
N LYS A 68 4.64 7.63 -22.13
CA LYS A 68 4.52 8.24 -20.78
C LYS A 68 4.32 7.17 -19.70
N ALA A 69 3.48 6.17 -19.96
CA ALA A 69 3.26 5.05 -19.05
C ALA A 69 4.56 4.23 -18.87
N ARG A 70 5.31 3.96 -19.94
CA ARG A 70 6.61 3.27 -19.92
C ARG A 70 7.63 3.98 -19.03
N LYS A 71 7.77 5.30 -19.20
CA LYS A 71 8.66 6.12 -18.37
C LYS A 71 8.22 6.12 -16.90
N THR A 72 6.91 6.20 -16.65
CA THR A 72 6.35 6.17 -15.29
C THR A 72 6.64 4.84 -14.61
N PHE A 73 6.39 3.73 -15.31
CA PHE A 73 6.70 2.38 -14.83
C PHE A 73 8.16 2.25 -14.41
N TRP A 74 9.10 2.59 -15.30
CA TRP A 74 10.53 2.48 -14.98
C TRP A 74 10.99 3.44 -13.87
N ARG A 75 10.38 4.62 -13.76
CA ARG A 75 10.66 5.56 -12.65
C ARG A 75 10.23 4.99 -11.31
N LEU A 76 9.09 4.29 -11.27
CA LEU A 76 8.61 3.63 -10.05
C LEU A 76 9.47 2.41 -9.72
N TYR A 77 9.73 1.56 -10.71
CA TYR A 77 10.55 0.35 -10.61
C TYR A 77 11.93 0.63 -10.01
N TRP A 78 12.62 1.67 -10.49
CA TRP A 78 13.98 2.01 -10.02
C TRP A 78 13.98 3.07 -8.91
N GLY A 79 12.82 3.41 -8.35
CA GLY A 79 12.65 4.61 -7.54
C GLY A 79 11.78 4.41 -6.32
N THR A 80 10.74 5.25 -6.20
CA THR A 80 10.00 5.42 -4.95
C THR A 80 9.22 4.19 -4.53
N LEU A 81 8.80 3.32 -5.45
CA LEU A 81 8.06 2.11 -5.11
C LEU A 81 8.90 1.14 -4.26
N SER A 82 10.20 1.03 -4.54
CA SER A 82 11.13 0.18 -3.79
C SER A 82 11.34 0.59 -2.33
N ILE A 83 10.79 1.72 -1.90
CA ILE A 83 10.79 2.14 -0.50
C ILE A 83 9.66 1.44 0.29
N VAL A 84 8.56 1.12 -0.38
CA VAL A 84 7.28 0.76 0.25
C VAL A 84 6.76 -0.63 -0.15
N GLU A 85 7.31 -1.20 -1.22
CA GLU A 85 6.91 -2.51 -1.73
C GLU A 85 7.34 -3.66 -0.82
N ASP A 86 6.63 -4.77 -0.92
CA ASP A 86 7.08 -6.04 -0.38
C ASP A 86 7.62 -6.93 -1.51
N ARG A 87 8.07 -8.12 -1.13
CA ARG A 87 8.59 -9.11 -2.06
C ARG A 87 7.59 -9.49 -3.16
N GLY A 88 6.28 -9.53 -2.86
CA GLY A 88 5.27 -9.93 -3.83
C GLY A 88 5.11 -8.88 -4.93
N VAL A 89 5.10 -7.60 -4.56
CA VAL A 89 5.07 -6.49 -5.51
C VAL A 89 6.37 -6.41 -6.29
N GLU A 90 7.53 -6.56 -5.65
CA GLU A 90 8.84 -6.59 -6.32
C GLU A 90 8.89 -7.69 -7.39
N GLU A 91 8.51 -8.93 -7.03
CA GLU A 91 8.49 -10.05 -7.98
C GLU A 91 7.55 -9.77 -9.16
N ALA A 92 6.36 -9.20 -8.92
CA ALA A 92 5.44 -8.84 -9.99
C ALA A 92 5.96 -7.71 -10.88
N MET A 93 6.61 -6.69 -10.31
CA MET A 93 7.26 -5.60 -11.04
C MET A 93 8.40 -6.13 -11.93
N VAL A 94 9.20 -7.07 -11.43
CA VAL A 94 10.28 -7.74 -12.17
C VAL A 94 9.72 -8.55 -13.34
N GLU A 95 8.72 -9.40 -13.11
CA GLU A 95 8.11 -10.18 -14.19
C GLU A 95 7.44 -9.30 -15.25
N PHE A 96 6.78 -8.21 -14.83
CA PHE A 96 6.23 -7.23 -15.74
C PHE A 96 7.35 -6.53 -16.55
N GLY A 97 8.40 -6.08 -15.87
CA GLY A 97 9.53 -5.36 -16.45
C GLY A 97 10.29 -6.15 -17.52
N LYS A 98 10.35 -7.48 -17.43
CA LYS A 98 10.94 -8.34 -18.48
C LYS A 98 10.27 -8.19 -19.84
N LEU A 99 9.02 -7.74 -19.87
CA LEU A 99 8.21 -7.58 -21.09
C LEU A 99 8.12 -6.13 -21.55
N VAL A 100 8.51 -5.17 -20.70
CA VAL A 100 8.50 -3.75 -21.01
C VAL A 100 9.84 -3.35 -21.61
N PRO A 101 9.87 -2.67 -22.77
CA PRO A 101 11.11 -2.13 -23.32
C PRO A 101 11.79 -1.14 -22.36
N ASP A 102 13.09 -1.31 -22.14
CA ASP A 102 13.94 -0.42 -21.35
C ASP A 102 14.25 0.90 -22.10
N ALA A 103 14.36 0.84 -23.42
CA ALA A 103 14.53 1.97 -24.32
C ALA A 103 13.22 2.40 -25.03
N PRO A 104 13.14 3.64 -25.54
CA PRO A 104 12.02 4.08 -26.36
C PRO A 104 11.86 3.22 -27.63
N VAL A 105 10.62 2.93 -28.01
CA VAL A 105 10.28 2.19 -29.24
C VAL A 105 9.67 3.16 -30.25
N ALA A 106 10.26 3.24 -31.45
CA ALA A 106 9.82 4.20 -32.47
C ALA A 106 8.40 3.93 -33.01
N ALA A 107 8.01 2.65 -33.10
CA ALA A 107 6.69 2.22 -33.57
C ALA A 107 6.23 0.98 -32.76
N PRO A 108 5.72 1.17 -31.53
CA PRO A 108 5.25 0.06 -30.71
C PRO A 108 3.98 -0.56 -31.33
N THR A 109 3.85 -1.88 -31.23
CA THR A 109 2.61 -2.57 -31.62
C THR A 109 1.62 -2.47 -30.46
N LEU A 110 0.65 -1.59 -30.60
CA LEU A 110 -0.33 -1.26 -29.55
C LEU A 110 -1.74 -1.80 -29.87
N PRO A 111 -2.54 -2.17 -28.86
CA PRO A 111 -2.17 -2.30 -27.45
C PRO A 111 -1.28 -3.54 -27.22
N MET A 112 -0.36 -3.48 -26.26
CA MET A 112 0.53 -4.60 -25.94
C MET A 112 -0.18 -5.65 -25.08
N LYS A 113 -1.01 -6.48 -25.72
CA LYS A 113 -1.82 -7.51 -25.05
C LYS A 113 -1.02 -8.50 -24.21
N SER A 114 0.26 -8.73 -24.52
CA SER A 114 1.16 -9.57 -23.72
C SER A 114 1.38 -9.03 -22.30
N LEU A 115 1.15 -7.74 -22.07
CA LEU A 115 1.27 -7.10 -20.76
C LEU A 115 -0.01 -7.19 -19.92
N ALA A 116 -1.15 -7.60 -20.50
CA ALA A 116 -2.43 -7.61 -19.79
C ALA A 116 -2.42 -8.51 -18.55
N GLN A 117 -1.96 -9.76 -18.71
CA GLN A 117 -1.91 -10.71 -17.60
C GLN A 117 -0.90 -10.33 -16.52
N PRO A 118 0.36 -9.96 -16.86
CA PRO A 118 1.31 -9.45 -15.86
C PRO A 118 0.84 -8.15 -15.17
N SER A 119 0.14 -7.26 -15.88
CA SER A 119 -0.43 -6.04 -15.27
C SER A 119 -1.45 -6.39 -14.20
N PHE A 120 -2.31 -7.37 -14.48
CA PHE A 120 -3.29 -7.87 -13.52
C PHE A 120 -2.62 -8.53 -12.31
N GLN A 121 -1.55 -9.30 -12.52
CA GLN A 121 -0.76 -9.89 -11.43
C GLN A 121 -0.13 -8.82 -10.54
N LEU A 122 0.41 -7.74 -11.10
CA LEU A 122 0.93 -6.61 -10.33
C LEU A 122 -0.17 -5.94 -9.49
N ALA A 123 -1.35 -5.71 -10.06
CA ALA A 123 -2.48 -5.17 -9.32
C ALA A 123 -2.90 -6.07 -8.13
N HIS A 124 -2.83 -7.38 -8.32
CA HIS A 124 -3.11 -8.36 -7.26
C HIS A 124 -2.05 -8.34 -6.16
N ALA A 125 -0.76 -8.33 -6.52
CA ALA A 125 0.32 -8.21 -5.54
C ALA A 125 0.20 -6.91 -4.73
N ALA A 126 -0.11 -5.79 -5.40
CA ALA A 126 -0.34 -4.50 -4.76
C ALA A 126 -1.55 -4.54 -3.81
N ARG A 127 -2.64 -5.19 -4.21
CA ARG A 127 -3.82 -5.41 -3.36
C ARG A 127 -3.44 -6.18 -2.10
N ASP A 128 -2.73 -7.29 -2.25
CA ASP A 128 -2.37 -8.14 -1.11
C ASP A 128 -1.47 -7.40 -0.12
N LEU A 129 -0.49 -6.63 -0.62
CA LEU A 129 0.33 -5.73 0.20
C LEU A 129 -0.52 -4.71 0.97
N ILE A 130 -1.45 -4.04 0.30
CA ILE A 130 -2.31 -3.02 0.92
C ILE A 130 -3.21 -3.65 1.99
N LEU A 131 -3.87 -4.77 1.69
CA LEU A 131 -4.76 -5.43 2.65
C LEU A 131 -4.00 -5.86 3.91
N ALA A 132 -2.81 -6.45 3.74
CA ALA A 132 -1.97 -6.84 4.86
C ALA A 132 -1.51 -5.63 5.69
N SER A 133 -1.03 -4.58 5.04
CA SER A 133 -0.44 -3.41 5.70
C SER A 133 -1.49 -2.53 6.40
N TRP A 134 -2.69 -2.44 5.83
CA TRP A 134 -3.82 -1.68 6.35
C TRP A 134 -4.75 -2.51 7.24
N ARG A 135 -4.50 -3.82 7.37
CA ARG A 135 -5.33 -4.78 8.15
C ARG A 135 -6.79 -4.75 7.71
N VAL A 136 -7.02 -4.66 6.40
CA VAL A 136 -8.35 -4.67 5.80
C VAL A 136 -8.73 -6.10 5.47
N ASP A 137 -9.89 -6.54 5.95
CA ASP A 137 -10.45 -7.85 5.64
C ASP A 137 -11.36 -7.75 4.41
N LEU A 138 -10.90 -8.31 3.29
CA LEU A 138 -11.70 -8.49 2.08
C LEU A 138 -11.64 -9.96 1.67
N SER A 139 -12.75 -10.47 1.16
CA SER A 139 -12.82 -11.82 0.60
C SER A 139 -11.68 -12.06 -0.41
N PRO A 140 -11.07 -13.27 -0.39
CA PRO A 140 -10.12 -13.66 -1.42
C PRO A 140 -10.75 -13.56 -2.80
N LEU A 141 -9.95 -13.14 -3.79
CA LEU A 141 -10.39 -13.15 -5.17
C LEU A 141 -10.50 -14.61 -5.64
N GLU A 142 -11.69 -15.01 -6.11
CA GLU A 142 -11.81 -16.23 -6.88
C GLU A 142 -10.93 -16.06 -8.13
N ARG A 143 -9.90 -16.90 -8.26
CA ARG A 143 -9.12 -16.95 -9.49
C ARG A 143 -10.07 -17.35 -10.62
N LEU A 144 -10.46 -16.38 -11.45
CA LEU A 144 -11.16 -16.68 -12.69
C LEU A 144 -10.30 -17.69 -13.48
N PRO A 145 -10.90 -18.73 -14.08
CA PRO A 145 -10.15 -19.67 -14.91
C PRO A 145 -9.43 -18.89 -16.00
N GLN A 146 -8.10 -19.09 -16.05
CA GLN A 146 -7.19 -18.47 -17.03
C GLN A 146 -7.46 -19.02 -18.43
#